data_AF-A0A7V4BU66-F1
#
_entry.id   AF-A0A7V4BU66-F1
#
_cell.length_a   1.000
_cell.length_b   1.000
_cell.length_c   1.000
_cell.angle_alpha   90.00
_cell.angle_beta   90.00
_cell.angle_gamma   90.00
#
_symmetry.space_group_name_H-M   'P 1'
#
loop_
_entity.id
_entity.type
_entity.pdbx_description
1 polymer ?
#
loop_
_entity_poly.entity_id
_entity_poly.type
_entity_poly.pdbx_seq_one_letter_code
_entity_poly.pdbx_strand_id
1 'polypeptide(L)'
;MNRILGYLFAGCLIAYSCTEEEVLTDVDFDLRFSTDTVVFDTVFTTIGSATKRVKIYNPNSKAVIIPQIYLANQASSAYVINIDGLSGTSLKDVRIEAHDSVFGFVQVKIDPTQQNSPLLVEDSIVVVTGAGRMRSI
;
A
#
# COMPACT_ATOMS: atom_id res chain seq x y z
N MET A 1 17.63 -24.90 48.33
CA MET A 1 18.10 -23.80 47.44
C MET A 1 17.69 -23.99 45.97
N ASN A 2 17.97 -25.14 45.33
CA ASN A 2 17.82 -25.30 43.87
C ASN A 2 16.38 -25.21 43.32
N ARG A 3 15.35 -25.53 44.11
CA ARG A 3 13.95 -25.43 43.66
C ARG A 3 13.48 -23.98 43.56
N ILE A 4 13.93 -23.12 44.49
CA ILE A 4 13.59 -21.69 44.53
C ILE A 4 14.24 -20.94 43.36
N LEU A 5 15.48 -21.32 43.01
CA LEU A 5 16.18 -20.76 41.84
C LEU A 5 15.47 -21.11 40.52
N GLY A 6 14.87 -22.30 40.43
CA GLY A 6 14.07 -22.71 39.27
C GLY A 6 12.78 -21.91 39.12
N TYR A 7 12.07 -21.62 40.22
CA TYR A 7 10.87 -20.78 40.19
C TYR A 7 11.17 -19.32 39.82
N LEU A 8 12.34 -18.80 40.24
CA LEU A 8 12.77 -17.43 39.94
C LEU A 8 13.18 -17.27 38.46
N PHE A 9 13.77 -18.31 37.86
CA PHE A 9 14.08 -18.35 36.43
C PHE A 9 12.81 -18.49 35.56
N ALA A 10 11.85 -19.33 35.98
CA ALA A 10 10.56 -19.45 35.29
C ALA A 10 9.71 -18.18 35.38
N GLY A 11 9.79 -17.43 36.50
CA GLY A 11 9.11 -16.15 36.67
C GLY A 11 9.68 -15.01 35.82
N CYS A 12 10.96 -15.06 35.43
CA CYS A 12 11.58 -14.05 34.59
C CYS A 12 11.17 -14.17 33.11
N LEU A 13 10.87 -15.38 32.64
CA LEU A 13 10.47 -15.66 31.26
C LEU A 13 9.06 -15.13 30.92
N ILE A 14 8.19 -14.93 31.91
CA ILE A 14 6.84 -14.37 31.74
C ILE A 14 6.80 -12.83 31.81
N ALA A 15 7.90 -12.17 32.15
CA ALA A 15 7.97 -10.70 32.25
C ALA A 15 8.31 -10.00 30.92
N TYR A 16 8.75 -10.74 29.90
CA TYR A 16 8.97 -10.22 28.54
C TYR A 16 7.70 -10.39 27.69
N SER A 17 6.60 -9.76 28.09
CA SER A 17 5.36 -9.74 27.30
C SER A 17 5.16 -8.37 26.65
N CYS A 18 5.03 -8.40 25.32
CA CYS A 18 4.60 -7.35 24.38
C CYS A 18 4.80 -5.87 24.80
N THR A 19 5.82 -5.24 24.25
CA THR A 19 5.83 -3.79 24.06
C THR A 19 4.75 -3.40 23.06
N GLU A 20 3.94 -2.41 23.40
CA GLU A 20 2.98 -1.81 22.46
C GLU A 20 3.77 -1.13 21.33
N GLU A 21 3.52 -1.55 20.09
CA GLU A 21 4.21 -0.98 18.94
C GLU A 21 3.55 0.35 18.57
N GLU A 22 4.29 1.44 18.72
CA GLU A 22 3.81 2.77 18.34
C GLU A 22 3.62 2.86 16.82
N VAL A 23 2.41 3.24 16.40
CA VAL A 23 2.03 3.38 14.99
C VAL A 23 1.91 4.86 14.63
N LEU A 24 2.47 5.25 13.48
CA LEU A 24 2.34 6.59 12.94
C LEU A 24 1.03 6.68 12.15
N THR A 25 0.01 7.32 12.75
CA THR A 25 -1.30 7.59 12.13
C THR A 25 -1.51 9.07 11.85
N ASP A 26 -1.24 9.93 12.83
CA ASP A 26 -1.65 11.35 12.84
C ASP A 26 -0.47 12.33 12.82
N VAL A 27 0.71 11.83 12.44
CA VAL A 27 1.94 12.61 12.30
C VAL A 27 2.45 12.53 10.87
N ASP A 28 3.20 13.54 10.44
CA ASP A 28 3.77 13.53 9.09
C ASP A 28 4.80 12.39 8.99
N PHE A 29 4.68 11.60 7.93
CA PHE A 29 5.59 10.50 7.64
C PHE A 29 5.88 10.45 6.14
N ASP A 30 7.09 10.03 5.81
CA ASP A 30 7.52 9.89 4.42
C ASP A 30 7.25 8.49 3.89
N LEU A 31 6.89 8.42 2.61
CA LEU A 31 6.78 7.17 1.85
C LEU A 31 7.64 7.28 0.59
N ARG A 32 8.23 6.16 0.19
CA ARG A 32 8.97 6.06 -1.08
C ARG A 32 8.25 5.09 -2.01
N PHE A 33 8.27 5.40 -3.30
CA PHE A 33 7.68 4.56 -4.32
C PHE A 33 8.78 3.93 -5.16
N SER A 34 8.54 2.72 -5.69
CA SER A 34 9.51 2.07 -6.60
C SER A 34 9.63 2.77 -7.96
N THR A 35 8.61 3.54 -8.33
CA THR A 35 8.55 4.32 -9.57
C THR A 35 7.67 5.54 -9.35
N ASP A 36 7.94 6.59 -10.12
CA ASP A 36 7.13 7.81 -10.14
C ASP A 36 6.12 7.82 -11.29
N THR A 37 6.16 6.82 -12.17
CA THR A 37 5.21 6.65 -13.29
C THR A 37 5.07 5.18 -13.65
N VAL A 38 3.84 4.73 -13.91
CA VAL A 38 3.54 3.38 -14.38
C VAL A 38 3.06 3.43 -15.84
N VAL A 39 3.89 2.95 -16.76
CA VAL A 39 3.61 2.98 -18.20
C VAL A 39 3.16 1.61 -18.71
N PHE A 40 2.14 1.63 -19.57
CA PHE A 40 1.65 0.47 -20.32
C PHE A 40 1.89 0.74 -21.81
N ASP A 41 2.86 0.02 -22.42
CA ASP A 41 3.32 0.32 -23.79
C ASP A 41 2.22 0.11 -24.84
N THR A 42 1.47 -0.99 -24.74
CA THR A 42 0.29 -1.28 -25.57
C THR A 42 -0.63 -2.25 -24.81
N VAL A 43 -1.89 -1.87 -24.61
CA VAL A 43 -2.90 -2.78 -24.04
C VAL A 43 -3.77 -3.29 -25.19
N PHE A 44 -3.50 -4.52 -25.64
CA PHE A 44 -4.33 -5.16 -26.66
C PHE A 44 -5.67 -5.55 -26.04
N THR A 45 -6.74 -4.94 -26.54
CA THR A 45 -8.07 -5.16 -26.00
C THR A 45 -8.61 -6.58 -26.26
N THR A 46 -8.03 -7.30 -27.23
CA THR A 46 -8.35 -8.70 -27.54
C THR A 46 -7.76 -9.73 -26.57
N ILE A 47 -6.73 -9.37 -25.79
CA ILE A 47 -6.03 -10.30 -24.88
C ILE A 47 -5.89 -9.67 -23.49
N GLY A 48 -7.00 -9.62 -22.76
CA GLY A 48 -7.03 -9.49 -21.30
C GLY A 48 -6.48 -8.18 -20.71
N SER A 49 -6.78 -7.98 -19.42
CA SER A 49 -6.26 -6.87 -18.64
C SER A 49 -4.74 -6.97 -18.47
N ALA A 50 -4.01 -5.86 -18.64
CA ALA A 50 -2.59 -5.77 -18.30
C ALA A 50 -2.42 -5.35 -16.84
N THR A 51 -1.46 -5.95 -16.12
CA THR A 51 -1.13 -5.60 -14.74
C THR A 51 0.35 -5.27 -14.60
N LYS A 52 0.66 -4.15 -13.94
CA LYS A 52 2.03 -3.75 -13.58
C LYS A 52 2.15 -3.67 -12.07
N ARG A 53 3.37 -3.90 -11.56
CA ARG A 53 3.67 -3.90 -10.13
C ARG A 53 4.40 -2.62 -9.73
N VAL A 54 3.99 -2.04 -8.60
CA VAL A 54 4.64 -0.96 -7.88
C VAL A 54 4.91 -1.41 -6.44
N LYS A 55 5.88 -0.82 -5.76
CA LYS A 55 6.06 -0.99 -4.31
C LYS A 55 5.94 0.35 -3.60
N ILE A 56 5.33 0.33 -2.42
CA ILE A 56 5.28 1.45 -1.50
C ILE A 56 6.13 1.06 -0.30
N TYR A 57 7.14 1.86 -0.01
CA TYR A 57 8.11 1.62 1.05
C TYR A 57 7.83 2.57 2.21
N ASN A 58 7.87 2.01 3.42
CA ASN A 58 7.94 2.75 4.66
C ASN A 58 9.41 2.86 5.12
N PRO A 59 10.11 3.98 4.85
CA PRO A 59 11.47 4.18 5.34
C PRO A 59 11.55 4.49 6.84
N ASN A 60 10.41 4.76 7.50
CA ASN A 60 10.37 5.18 8.89
C ASN A 60 10.68 4.02 9.83
N SER A 61 11.13 4.36 11.04
CA SER A 61 11.47 3.38 12.09
C SER A 61 10.28 2.84 12.87
N LYS A 62 9.06 3.21 12.47
CA LYS A 62 7.80 2.78 13.07
C LYS A 62 6.83 2.37 11.96
N ALA A 63 5.88 1.51 12.29
CA ALA A 63 4.81 1.18 11.39
C ALA A 63 4.00 2.44 11.04
N VAL A 64 3.52 2.52 9.80
CA VAL A 64 2.67 3.61 9.31
C VAL A 64 1.32 3.05 8.89
N ILE A 65 0.26 3.83 9.09
CA ILE A 65 -1.04 3.55 8.48
C ILE A 65 -1.32 4.66 7.46
N ILE A 66 -1.48 4.25 6.20
CA ILE A 66 -1.87 5.15 5.12
C ILE A 66 -3.39 5.28 5.16
N PRO A 67 -3.94 6.46 5.50
CA PRO A 67 -5.39 6.64 5.65
C PRO A 67 -6.14 6.44 4.34
N GLN A 68 -5.56 6.85 3.20
CA GLN A 68 -6.21 6.70 1.91
C GLN A 68 -5.23 6.57 0.75
N ILE A 69 -5.53 5.63 -0.15
CA ILE A 69 -4.90 5.48 -1.47
C ILE A 69 -6.02 5.41 -2.50
N TYR A 70 -6.03 6.26 -3.52
CA TYR A 70 -7.12 6.29 -4.49
C TYR A 70 -6.66 6.75 -5.87
N LEU A 71 -7.41 6.38 -6.89
CA LEU A 71 -7.25 6.88 -8.25
C LEU A 71 -7.97 8.23 -8.39
N ALA A 72 -7.34 9.20 -9.04
CA ALA A 72 -7.88 10.56 -9.16
C ALA A 72 -9.26 10.57 -9.85
N ASN A 73 -9.45 9.71 -10.86
CA ASN A 73 -10.74 9.55 -11.55
C ASN A 73 -11.73 8.63 -10.82
N GLN A 74 -11.38 8.08 -9.66
CA GLN A 74 -12.23 7.26 -8.79
C GLN A 74 -12.97 6.15 -9.58
N ALA A 75 -14.30 6.11 -9.51
CA ALA A 75 -15.13 5.09 -10.17
C ALA A 75 -15.10 5.17 -11.72
N SER A 76 -14.69 6.30 -12.28
CA SER A 76 -14.54 6.49 -13.73
C SER A 76 -13.15 6.09 -14.24
N SER A 77 -12.25 5.67 -13.35
CA SER A 77 -10.91 5.22 -13.75
C SER A 77 -10.98 3.97 -14.63
N ALA A 78 -10.15 3.94 -15.67
CA ALA A 78 -9.88 2.72 -16.43
C ALA A 78 -8.89 1.79 -15.72
N TYR A 79 -8.43 2.15 -14.51
CA TYR A 79 -7.49 1.39 -13.71
C TYR A 79 -8.16 0.87 -12.44
N VAL A 80 -7.61 -0.24 -11.93
CA VAL A 80 -7.91 -0.76 -10.60
C VAL A 80 -6.57 -0.97 -9.90
N ILE A 81 -6.49 -0.58 -8.63
CA ILE A 81 -5.31 -0.81 -7.81
C ILE A 81 -5.57 -1.94 -6.82
N ASN A 82 -4.57 -2.76 -6.58
CA ASN A 82 -4.53 -3.72 -5.49
C ASN A 82 -3.28 -3.43 -4.65
N ILE A 83 -3.45 -3.10 -3.37
CA ILE A 83 -2.35 -2.88 -2.43
C ILE A 83 -2.44 -3.95 -1.35
N ASP A 84 -1.44 -4.83 -1.31
CA ASP A 84 -1.32 -5.93 -0.33
C ASP A 84 -2.61 -6.77 -0.16
N GLY A 85 -3.30 -7.04 -1.26
CA GLY A 85 -4.55 -7.82 -1.28
C GLY A 85 -5.83 -6.99 -1.25
N LEU A 86 -5.77 -5.71 -0.86
CA LEU A 86 -6.91 -4.79 -0.91
C LEU A 86 -7.09 -4.23 -2.32
N SER A 87 -8.20 -4.53 -2.98
CA SER A 87 -8.47 -4.16 -4.38
C SER A 87 -9.59 -3.12 -4.51
N GLY A 88 -9.42 -2.13 -5.38
CA GLY A 88 -10.43 -1.12 -5.66
C GLY A 88 -9.88 0.10 -6.40
N THR A 89 -10.71 1.14 -6.52
CA THR A 89 -10.27 2.47 -6.99
C THR A 89 -9.98 3.43 -5.84
N SER A 90 -10.36 3.05 -4.61
CA SER A 90 -10.05 3.72 -3.36
C SER A 90 -9.88 2.67 -2.26
N LEU A 91 -8.80 2.77 -1.51
CA LEU A 91 -8.40 1.90 -0.41
C LEU A 91 -8.16 2.76 0.83
N LYS A 92 -8.34 2.17 2.00
CA LYS A 92 -8.18 2.83 3.31
C LYS A 92 -7.37 1.97 4.24
N ASP A 93 -6.76 2.62 5.22
CA ASP A 93 -6.10 2.00 6.37
C ASP A 93 -5.07 0.94 5.98
N VAL A 94 -4.24 1.26 4.97
CA VAL A 94 -3.16 0.37 4.53
C VAL A 94 -1.98 0.49 5.49
N ARG A 95 -1.71 -0.59 6.23
CA ARG A 95 -0.59 -0.67 7.17
C ARG A 95 0.69 -1.12 6.47
N ILE A 96 1.81 -0.49 6.80
CA ILE A 96 3.15 -0.92 6.39
C ILE A 96 4.07 -0.92 7.61
N GLU A 97 4.72 -2.05 7.88
CA GLU A 97 5.62 -2.18 9.03
C GLU A 97 6.87 -1.30 8.89
N ALA A 98 7.57 -1.09 10.01
CA ALA A 98 8.81 -0.30 10.05
C ALA A 98 9.86 -0.86 9.08
N HIS A 99 10.46 0.01 8.27
CA HIS A 99 11.47 -0.35 7.27
C HIS A 99 11.04 -1.41 6.23
N ASP A 100 9.74 -1.61 6.05
CA ASP A 100 9.19 -2.61 5.13
C ASP A 100 8.52 -1.97 3.90
N SER A 101 7.95 -2.81 3.04
CA SER A 101 7.25 -2.41 1.82
C SER A 101 6.04 -3.30 1.55
N VAL A 102 5.02 -2.70 0.96
CA VAL A 102 3.86 -3.44 0.42
C VAL A 102 3.93 -3.50 -1.10
N PHE A 103 3.35 -4.57 -1.65
CA PHE A 103 3.16 -4.70 -3.08
C PHE A 103 1.89 -3.98 -3.51
N GLY A 104 2.02 -3.16 -4.56
CA GLY A 104 0.92 -2.60 -5.31
C GLY A 104 0.86 -3.20 -6.72
N PHE A 105 -0.34 -3.44 -7.21
CA PHE A 105 -0.61 -3.86 -8.57
C PHE A 105 -1.58 -2.88 -9.21
N VAL A 106 -1.22 -2.37 -10.37
CA VAL A 106 -2.05 -1.50 -11.19
C VAL A 106 -2.54 -2.32 -12.36
N GLN A 107 -3.84 -2.53 -12.43
CA GLN A 107 -4.51 -3.28 -13.50
C GLN A 107 -5.26 -2.32 -14.42
N VAL A 108 -5.10 -2.51 -15.73
CA VAL A 108 -5.88 -1.79 -16.75
C VAL A 108 -7.15 -2.57 -17.07
N LYS A 109 -8.29 -1.89 -17.05
CA LYS A 109 -9.62 -2.40 -17.37
C LYS A 109 -10.26 -1.56 -18.47
N ILE A 110 -9.81 -1.77 -19.71
CA ILE A 110 -10.39 -1.16 -20.91
C ILE A 110 -11.24 -2.20 -21.62
N ASP A 111 -12.46 -1.82 -22.00
CA ASP A 111 -13.37 -2.69 -22.75
C ASP A 111 -13.02 -2.69 -24.26
N PRO A 112 -12.70 -3.85 -24.86
CA PRO A 112 -12.43 -3.98 -26.30
C PRO A 112 -13.56 -3.59 -27.23
N THR A 113 -14.79 -3.67 -26.75
CA THR A 113 -15.99 -3.54 -27.60
C THR A 113 -16.48 -2.10 -27.71
N GLN A 114 -15.94 -1.20 -26.89
CA GLN A 114 -16.21 0.22 -26.97
C GLN A 114 -15.57 0.80 -28.23
N GLN A 115 -16.42 1.11 -29.22
CA GLN A 115 -16.03 1.57 -30.55
C GLN A 115 -15.28 2.93 -30.55
N ASN A 116 -15.29 3.62 -29.40
CA ASN A 116 -14.58 4.88 -29.14
C ASN A 116 -13.60 4.76 -27.95
N SER A 117 -12.99 3.60 -27.73
CA SER A 117 -11.98 3.46 -26.68
C SER A 117 -10.86 4.50 -26.86
N PRO A 118 -10.53 5.28 -25.81
CA PRO A 118 -9.55 6.35 -25.90
C PRO A 118 -8.17 5.83 -26.30
N LEU A 119 -7.52 6.55 -27.22
CA LEU A 119 -6.18 6.23 -27.73
C LEU A 119 -5.09 6.39 -26.66
N LEU A 120 -5.35 7.25 -25.67
CA LEU A 120 -4.50 7.52 -24.51
C LEU A 120 -5.39 7.64 -23.27
N VAL A 121 -5.02 6.92 -22.21
CA VAL A 121 -5.68 6.99 -20.90
C VAL A 121 -4.62 7.34 -19.87
N GLU A 122 -4.93 8.32 -19.03
CA GLU A 122 -4.06 8.78 -17.95
C GLU A 122 -4.88 8.85 -16.66
N ASP A 123 -4.23 8.51 -15.55
CA ASP A 123 -4.75 8.66 -14.21
C ASP A 123 -3.58 8.83 -13.24
N SER A 124 -3.87 9.16 -11.99
CA SER A 124 -2.87 9.30 -10.94
C SER A 124 -3.28 8.50 -9.71
N ILE A 125 -2.32 7.83 -9.10
CA ILE A 125 -2.50 7.17 -7.81
C ILE A 125 -2.17 8.19 -6.73
N VAL A 126 -3.19 8.65 -6.02
CA VAL A 126 -3.06 9.63 -4.94
C VAL A 126 -2.97 8.90 -3.59
N VAL A 127 -1.93 9.22 -2.83
CA VAL A 127 -1.65 8.70 -1.49
C VAL A 127 -1.72 9.84 -0.49
N VAL A 128 -2.56 9.67 0.53
CA VAL A 128 -2.71 10.62 1.65
C VAL A 128 -1.90 10.11 2.84
N THR A 129 -1.05 10.96 3.42
CA THR A 129 -0.21 10.64 4.59
C THR A 129 -0.75 11.30 5.87
N GLY A 130 -0.20 10.94 7.04
CA GLY A 130 -0.76 11.23 8.38
C GLY A 130 -0.94 12.71 8.77
N ALA A 131 -0.35 13.64 8.02
CA ALA A 131 -0.57 15.10 8.18
C ALA A 131 -1.46 15.71 7.07
N GLY A 132 -2.19 14.87 6.32
CA GLY A 132 -3.01 15.31 5.18
C GLY A 132 -2.21 15.65 3.92
N ARG A 133 -0.89 15.44 3.91
CA ARG A 133 -0.05 15.64 2.73
C ARG A 133 -0.39 14.60 1.67
N MET A 134 -0.67 15.07 0.46
CA MET A 134 -0.97 14.25 -0.71
C MET A 134 0.28 14.09 -1.58
N ARG A 135 0.53 12.86 -2.03
CA ARG A 135 1.50 12.55 -3.08
C ARG A 135 0.80 11.79 -4.20
N SER A 136 1.14 12.11 -5.44
CA SER A 136 0.65 11.41 -6.62
C SER A 136 1.82 10.80 -7.38
N ILE A 137 1.59 9.62 -7.95
CA ILE A 137 2.44 8.96 -8.95
C ILE A 137 1.60 8.53 -10.16
#